data_AF-A0A665TCB8-F1
#
_entry.id   AF-A0A665TCB8-F1
#
_cell.length_a   1.000
_cell.length_b   1.000
_cell.length_c   1.000
_cell.angle_alpha   90.00
_cell.angle_beta   90.00
_cell.angle_gamma   90.00
#
_symmetry.space_group_name_H-M   'P 1'
#
loop_
_entity.id
_entity.type
_entity.pdbx_description
1 polymer ?
#
loop_
_entity_poly.entity_id
_entity_poly.type
_entity_poly.pdbx_seq_one_letter_code
_entity_poly.pdbx_strand_id
1 'polypeptide(L)'
;TGWERKEIVFLLWSLGGGGGAEKKKRYHRIQHGQCSYTFILPELDGCQAAGSTEQYGSARSRTSVVQRDSPTMDGDWPTQKLQHLENTMENNTQWLQKLESFVQKTLRRDVANIPSHVVHNQTAAMLEIGTNLLTHTAEQTRKLNVVEAKVLNHTSRIEIQLLENSLSTNKLEKELLLQTSEIGRLRDKNSRLENKVQKLESQQRGELEDMRQEKNRLQSVVRTQMSAIESLERQLRVASSNNTALQRQQALLMESVHTLINMVSATGSPPRSQMWRDCADVYKAGHSVSGLYHIYIGNRTEPLQVYCDMETDGGGWTVFQRRFNGSVDFQRSWSEYRMGFGDVLGEHWLGNEALHHLTSQGQYSLRVELRDWEGNSAHSQYDRFTLGSERQQYRLYLRGYSGTAGRQSSLASHGTRFSTRDQDNDNCDHCKCALMLTGGWWFDACGFSNLNGIYYAIGHNIRKLNGIKWHHFRGPSYSLHSTAMMARPYDF
;
A
#
# COMPACT_ATOMS: atom_id res chain seq x y z
N THR A 1 -28.67 -19.44 -19.87
CA THR A 1 -27.24 -19.64 -19.57
C THR A 1 -27.12 -20.12 -18.14
N GLY A 2 -26.73 -21.39 -18.00
CA GLY A 2 -27.10 -22.26 -16.88
C GLY A 2 -26.48 -21.92 -15.53
N TRP A 3 -27.31 -22.06 -14.50
CA TRP A 3 -26.92 -22.40 -13.15
C TRP A 3 -27.83 -23.56 -12.74
N GLU A 4 -27.29 -24.77 -12.68
CA GLU A 4 -27.98 -25.90 -12.04
C GLU A 4 -27.17 -26.38 -10.84
N ARG A 5 -27.84 -26.34 -9.68
CA ARG A 5 -27.54 -27.19 -8.52
C ARG A 5 -27.65 -28.65 -8.95
N LYS A 6 -26.75 -29.51 -8.47
CA LYS A 6 -27.12 -30.84 -7.98
C LYS A 6 -26.32 -31.21 -6.75
N GLU A 7 -27.07 -31.77 -5.81
CA GLU A 7 -26.72 -32.22 -4.47
C GLU A 7 -26.58 -33.77 -4.50
N ILE A 8 -25.93 -34.32 -3.47
CA ILE A 8 -25.99 -35.72 -2.97
C ILE A 8 -25.12 -36.71 -3.81
N VAL A 9 -24.23 -37.52 -3.23
CA VAL A 9 -24.51 -38.78 -2.51
C VAL A 9 -23.36 -39.15 -1.54
N PHE A 10 -23.73 -39.45 -0.30
CA PHE A 10 -22.96 -40.24 0.66
C PHE A 10 -23.07 -41.73 0.30
N LEU A 11 -21.95 -42.45 0.24
CA LEU A 11 -21.94 -43.91 0.36
C LEU A 11 -20.85 -44.32 1.36
N LEU A 12 -21.32 -44.86 2.48
CA LEU A 12 -20.59 -45.68 3.43
C LEU A 12 -20.55 -47.13 2.93
N TRP A 13 -19.42 -47.81 3.17
CA TRP A 13 -19.18 -49.26 3.42
C TRP A 13 -17.68 -49.49 3.16
N SER A 14 -16.93 -50.34 3.84
CA SER A 14 -17.10 -51.15 5.06
C SER A 14 -15.70 -51.59 5.51
N LEU A 15 -15.62 -52.08 6.74
CA LEU A 15 -14.43 -52.58 7.44
C LEU A 15 -13.72 -53.75 6.74
N GLY A 16 -12.41 -53.87 7.00
CA GLY A 16 -11.78 -55.18 7.20
C GLY A 16 -10.46 -55.44 6.47
N GLY A 17 -9.38 -55.57 7.26
CA GLY A 17 -8.38 -56.63 7.02
C GLY A 17 -7.00 -56.24 6.49
N GLY A 18 -5.99 -56.29 7.37
CA GLY A 18 -4.66 -56.80 7.04
C GLY A 18 -3.70 -55.87 6.31
N GLY A 19 -3.14 -54.88 7.02
CA GLY A 19 -1.99 -54.11 6.55
C GLY A 19 -0.67 -54.80 6.89
N GLY A 20 -0.13 -55.57 5.94
CA GLY A 20 1.32 -55.76 5.81
C GLY A 20 1.98 -54.45 5.41
N ALA A 21 3.21 -54.23 5.90
CA ALA A 21 3.91 -52.96 5.79
C ALA A 21 4.29 -52.59 4.35
N GLU A 22 3.77 -51.45 3.86
CA GLU A 22 4.34 -50.72 2.73
C GLU A 22 4.34 -49.21 3.03
N LYS A 23 5.55 -48.63 3.14
CA LYS A 23 5.79 -47.21 3.41
C LYS A 23 5.39 -46.38 2.17
N LYS A 24 4.24 -45.69 2.21
CA LYS A 24 3.85 -44.67 1.20
C LYS A 24 4.51 -43.32 1.48
N LYS A 25 5.34 -42.83 0.55
CA LYS A 25 5.88 -41.46 0.50
C LYS A 25 4.75 -40.44 0.30
N ARG A 26 4.70 -39.37 1.11
CA ARG A 26 3.78 -38.22 0.93
C ARG A 26 4.41 -37.17 0.01
N TYR A 27 3.70 -36.79 -1.06
CA TYR A 27 4.03 -35.64 -1.91
C TYR A 27 3.08 -34.48 -1.60
N HIS A 28 3.60 -33.24 -1.52
CA HIS A 28 2.79 -32.02 -1.41
C HIS A 28 3.09 -31.12 -2.61
N ARG A 29 2.03 -30.73 -3.33
CA ARG A 29 2.09 -29.89 -4.54
C ARG A 29 1.33 -28.59 -4.27
N ILE A 30 1.98 -27.45 -4.46
CA ILE A 30 1.36 -26.13 -4.43
C ILE A 30 1.44 -25.56 -5.85
N GLN A 31 0.33 -25.04 -6.39
CA GLN A 31 0.27 -24.44 -7.73
C GLN A 31 0.02 -22.92 -7.62
N HIS A 32 0.98 -22.11 -8.07
CA HIS A 32 0.75 -20.80 -8.69
C HIS A 32 1.96 -20.42 -9.56
N GLY A 33 1.76 -20.18 -10.86
CA GLY A 33 2.76 -19.60 -11.78
C GLY A 33 3.63 -20.60 -12.57
N GLN A 34 4.26 -20.11 -13.66
CA GLN A 34 4.88 -20.86 -14.77
C GLN A 34 6.19 -21.64 -14.45
N CYS A 35 6.45 -22.05 -13.21
CA CYS A 35 7.56 -22.95 -12.86
C CYS A 35 7.17 -23.89 -11.70
N SER A 36 7.49 -25.19 -11.83
CA SER A 36 7.31 -26.19 -10.76
C SER A 36 8.64 -26.57 -10.13
N TYR A 37 8.75 -26.53 -8.80
CA TYR A 37 9.88 -27.09 -8.05
C TYR A 37 9.41 -28.24 -7.15
N THR A 38 10.19 -29.32 -7.13
CA THR A 38 9.98 -30.52 -6.30
C THR A 38 11.04 -30.56 -5.21
N PHE A 39 10.62 -30.63 -3.94
CA PHE A 39 11.53 -30.83 -2.81
C PHE A 39 11.54 -32.30 -2.39
N ILE A 40 12.73 -32.88 -2.26
CA ILE A 40 12.96 -34.21 -1.69
C ILE A 40 13.63 -34.02 -0.33
N LEU A 41 12.96 -34.40 0.75
CA LEU A 41 13.53 -34.46 2.10
C LEU A 41 14.05 -35.89 2.37
N PRO A 42 15.29 -36.07 2.86
CA PRO A 42 15.73 -37.33 3.43
C PRO A 42 15.06 -37.57 4.80
N GLU A 43 14.46 -38.74 5.00
CA GLU A 43 14.05 -39.22 6.32
C GLU A 43 15.31 -39.62 7.12
N LEU A 44 15.38 -39.20 8.39
CA LEU A 44 16.37 -39.63 9.38
C LEU A 44 15.91 -40.94 10.02
N ASP A 45 16.56 -42.06 9.69
CA ASP A 45 16.40 -43.33 10.40
C ASP A 45 17.25 -43.33 11.69
N GLY A 46 16.56 -43.39 12.84
CA GLY A 46 16.90 -44.15 14.06
C GLY A 46 18.23 -43.91 14.80
N CYS A 47 18.17 -43.24 15.95
CA CYS A 47 19.04 -43.55 17.09
C CYS A 47 18.19 -44.13 18.24
N GLN A 48 18.42 -45.39 18.59
CA GLN A 48 17.94 -46.00 19.84
C GLN A 48 18.89 -45.65 20.99
N ALA A 49 18.28 -45.44 22.15
CA ALA A 49 18.88 -44.97 23.39
C ALA A 49 19.54 -46.10 24.21
N ALA A 50 20.56 -45.72 24.98
CA ALA A 50 20.91 -46.30 26.29
C ALA A 50 21.56 -45.16 27.10
N GLY A 51 20.87 -44.56 28.08
CA GLY A 51 21.10 -44.73 29.53
C GLY A 51 22.36 -43.98 30.01
N SER A 52 22.41 -43.11 31.02
CA SER A 52 21.48 -42.70 32.07
C SER A 52 22.12 -41.52 32.83
N THR A 53 21.27 -40.56 33.24
CA THR A 53 21.37 -39.67 34.43
C THR A 53 22.40 -38.51 34.52
N GLU A 54 21.85 -37.38 35.00
CA GLU A 54 22.45 -36.25 35.74
C GLU A 54 22.91 -34.98 35.00
N GLN A 55 21.98 -34.02 34.98
CA GLN A 55 22.05 -32.66 35.58
C GLN A 55 23.10 -31.61 35.14
N TYR A 56 22.57 -30.39 34.98
CA TYR A 56 23.18 -29.06 34.91
C TYR A 56 23.74 -28.54 33.56
N GLY A 57 23.07 -27.48 33.07
CA GLY A 57 23.75 -26.21 32.83
C GLY A 57 24.31 -25.92 31.43
N SER A 58 23.57 -25.05 30.73
CA SER A 58 24.08 -23.98 29.86
C SER A 58 24.77 -24.30 28.53
N ALA A 59 24.21 -23.66 27.48
CA ALA A 59 24.86 -23.10 26.31
C ALA A 59 25.95 -23.93 25.59
N ARG A 60 25.62 -24.46 24.41
CA ARG A 60 26.61 -24.59 23.32
C ARG A 60 25.97 -24.77 21.94
N SER A 61 26.27 -23.79 21.10
CA SER A 61 26.71 -23.89 19.70
C SER A 61 26.45 -25.23 18.99
N ARG A 62 25.55 -25.22 18.00
CA ARG A 62 25.48 -26.29 17.00
C ARG A 62 26.63 -26.10 16.01
N THR A 63 27.64 -26.96 16.15
CA THR A 63 28.66 -27.24 15.15
C THR A 63 28.01 -27.73 13.86
N SER A 64 28.18 -26.94 12.79
CA SER A 64 27.91 -27.36 11.42
C SER A 64 28.95 -28.40 10.98
N VAL A 65 28.45 -29.54 10.53
CA VAL A 65 29.19 -30.56 9.78
C VAL A 65 29.78 -29.91 8.53
N VAL A 66 31.11 -29.79 8.48
CA VAL A 66 31.85 -29.38 7.29
C VAL A 66 32.11 -30.63 6.47
N GLN A 67 31.48 -30.73 5.30
CA GLN A 67 31.92 -31.65 4.24
C GLN A 67 33.37 -31.29 3.88
N ARG A 68 34.29 -32.21 4.20
CA ARG A 68 35.66 -32.18 3.69
C ARG A 68 35.63 -32.71 2.26
N ASP A 69 35.57 -31.81 1.29
CA ASP A 69 36.08 -32.11 -0.05
C ASP A 69 37.61 -31.93 0.01
N SER A 70 38.30 -33.04 0.28
CA SER A 70 39.75 -33.13 0.09
C SER A 70 40.00 -33.37 -1.40
N PRO A 71 40.95 -32.66 -2.07
CA PRO A 71 41.39 -33.09 -3.38
C PRO A 71 42.03 -34.47 -3.21
N THR A 72 41.73 -35.38 -4.13
CA THR A 72 42.42 -36.66 -4.29
C THR A 72 43.92 -36.39 -4.38
N MET A 73 44.64 -36.72 -3.30
CA MET A 73 46.09 -36.88 -3.33
C MET A 73 46.35 -38.12 -4.19
N ASP A 74 46.99 -37.94 -5.35
CA ASP A 74 47.62 -39.04 -6.09
C ASP A 74 48.65 -39.71 -5.17
N GLY A 75 48.18 -40.74 -4.47
CA GLY A 75 48.85 -41.40 -3.35
C GLY A 75 49.61 -42.64 -3.76
N ASP A 76 50.44 -42.57 -4.81
CA ASP A 76 51.24 -43.73 -5.25
C ASP A 76 52.74 -43.42 -5.46
N TRP A 77 53.23 -42.27 -4.98
CA TRP A 77 54.62 -41.84 -5.22
C TRP A 77 55.67 -41.85 -4.07
N PRO A 78 55.39 -42.22 -2.81
CA PRO A 78 56.47 -42.37 -1.82
C PRO A 78 56.98 -43.80 -1.67
N THR A 79 56.10 -44.80 -1.69
CA THR A 79 56.41 -46.16 -1.21
C THR A 79 57.31 -46.95 -2.14
N GLN A 80 57.02 -46.98 -3.44
CA GLN A 80 57.90 -47.69 -4.40
C GLN A 80 59.30 -47.07 -4.52
N LYS A 81 59.39 -45.74 -4.38
CA LYS A 81 60.68 -45.03 -4.40
C LYS A 81 61.48 -45.18 -3.11
N LEU A 82 60.81 -45.17 -1.96
CA LEU A 82 61.43 -45.51 -0.68
C LEU A 82 61.95 -46.95 -0.68
N GLN A 83 61.15 -47.89 -1.17
CA GLN A 83 61.57 -49.29 -1.30
C GLN A 83 62.75 -49.46 -2.27
N HIS A 84 62.78 -48.69 -3.36
CA HIS A 84 63.90 -48.70 -4.30
C HIS A 84 65.18 -48.11 -3.68
N LEU A 85 65.06 -47.03 -2.90
CA LEU A 85 66.20 -46.45 -2.16
C LEU A 85 66.72 -47.39 -1.08
N GLU A 86 65.81 -48.08 -0.37
CA GLU A 86 66.15 -49.07 0.66
C GLU A 86 66.90 -50.26 0.03
N ASN A 87 66.39 -50.81 -1.09
CA ASN A 87 67.09 -51.85 -1.84
C ASN A 87 68.46 -51.38 -2.38
N THR A 88 68.57 -50.12 -2.80
CA THR A 88 69.85 -49.58 -3.29
C THR A 88 70.85 -49.39 -2.15
N MET A 89 70.38 -48.95 -0.98
CA MET A 89 71.19 -48.84 0.23
C MET A 89 71.69 -50.22 0.69
N GLU A 90 70.81 -51.24 0.66
CA GLU A 90 71.14 -52.63 1.02
C GLU A 90 72.16 -53.25 0.06
N ASN A 91 72.05 -52.95 -1.24
CA ASN A 91 73.01 -53.39 -2.24
C ASN A 91 74.38 -52.70 -2.05
N ASN A 92 74.38 -51.43 -1.65
CA ASN A 92 75.61 -50.68 -1.34
C ASN A 92 76.29 -51.21 -0.06
N THR A 93 75.55 -51.59 0.98
CA THR A 93 76.13 -52.24 2.18
C THR A 93 76.73 -53.61 1.85
N GLN A 94 76.09 -54.41 0.99
CA GLN A 94 76.67 -55.66 0.51
C GLN A 94 77.94 -55.44 -0.31
N TRP A 95 77.99 -54.37 -1.11
CA TRP A 95 79.18 -54.01 -1.87
C TRP A 95 80.34 -53.58 -0.97
N LEU A 96 80.06 -52.79 0.07
CA LEU A 96 81.05 -52.38 1.08
C LEU A 96 81.59 -53.58 1.86
N GLN A 97 80.75 -54.54 2.24
CA GLN A 97 81.18 -55.79 2.88
C GLN A 97 82.07 -56.65 1.98
N LYS A 98 81.77 -56.72 0.67
CA LYS A 98 82.64 -57.39 -0.30
C LYS A 98 83.99 -56.69 -0.41
N LEU A 99 84.01 -55.37 -0.41
CA LEU A 99 85.23 -54.56 -0.46
C LEU A 99 86.07 -54.73 0.79
N GLU A 100 85.45 -54.74 1.97
CA GLU A 100 86.09 -55.07 3.25
C GLU A 100 86.69 -56.48 3.23
N SER A 101 85.96 -57.48 2.72
CA SER A 101 86.47 -58.84 2.58
C SER A 101 87.65 -58.94 1.61
N PHE A 102 87.65 -58.09 0.57
CA PHE A 102 88.71 -58.03 -0.44
C PHE A 102 89.97 -57.38 0.15
N VAL A 103 89.83 -56.27 0.89
CA VAL A 103 90.92 -55.63 1.62
C VAL A 103 91.50 -56.58 2.68
N GLN A 104 90.65 -57.27 3.47
CA GLN A 104 91.10 -58.27 4.45
C GLN A 104 91.82 -59.46 3.82
N LYS A 105 91.35 -59.98 2.67
CA LYS A 105 92.03 -61.06 1.92
C LYS A 105 93.38 -60.63 1.36
N THR A 106 93.53 -59.33 1.07
CA THR A 106 94.75 -58.76 0.52
C THR A 106 95.77 -58.50 1.63
N LEU A 107 95.32 -58.03 2.80
CA LEU A 107 96.16 -57.86 4.00
C LEU A 107 96.60 -59.20 4.64
N ARG A 108 95.84 -60.28 4.44
CA ARG A 108 96.17 -61.64 4.92
C ARG A 108 97.13 -62.43 4.04
N ARG A 109 97.55 -61.92 2.87
CA ARG A 109 98.67 -62.50 2.11
C ARG A 109 99.95 -61.79 2.55
N ASP A 110 100.90 -62.55 3.07
CA ASP A 110 102.18 -62.05 3.59
C ASP A 110 102.87 -61.02 2.66
N VAL A 111 103.32 -59.91 3.25
CA VAL A 111 103.95 -58.74 2.60
C VAL A 111 105.42 -59.02 2.19
N ALA A 112 105.79 -60.26 1.89
CA ALA A 112 107.14 -60.60 1.45
C ALA A 112 107.13 -61.08 -0.02
N ASN A 113 107.63 -60.21 -0.91
CA ASN A 113 107.87 -60.41 -2.36
C ASN A 113 106.66 -60.38 -3.31
N ILE A 114 106.09 -59.19 -3.53
CA ILE A 114 105.21 -58.91 -4.68
C ILE A 114 106.02 -58.16 -5.77
N PRO A 115 106.02 -58.60 -7.04
CA PRO A 115 106.64 -57.85 -8.15
C PRO A 115 106.00 -56.47 -8.36
N SER A 116 106.81 -55.43 -8.61
CA SER A 116 106.36 -54.02 -8.79
C SER A 116 105.20 -53.83 -9.79
N HIS A 117 105.13 -54.64 -10.86
CA HIS A 117 104.07 -54.56 -11.86
C HIS A 117 102.69 -54.99 -11.31
N VAL A 118 102.65 -55.90 -10.33
CA VAL A 118 101.40 -56.34 -9.67
C VAL A 118 100.88 -55.23 -8.76
N VAL A 119 101.78 -54.53 -8.04
CA VAL A 119 101.44 -53.38 -7.20
C VAL A 119 100.88 -52.23 -8.04
N HIS A 120 101.52 -51.89 -9.17
CA HIS A 120 101.04 -50.84 -10.07
C HIS A 120 99.68 -51.20 -10.69
N ASN A 121 99.48 -52.45 -11.11
CA ASN A 121 98.20 -52.91 -11.66
C ASN A 121 97.07 -52.89 -10.61
N GLN A 122 97.38 -53.32 -9.37
CA GLN A 122 96.43 -53.24 -8.25
C GLN A 122 96.11 -51.79 -7.85
N THR A 123 97.10 -50.89 -7.91
CA THR A 123 96.90 -49.45 -7.62
C THR A 123 96.06 -48.78 -8.70
N ALA A 124 96.28 -49.14 -9.97
CA ALA A 124 95.45 -48.65 -11.09
C ALA A 124 94.00 -49.11 -10.97
N ALA A 125 93.75 -50.40 -10.66
CA ALA A 125 92.40 -50.91 -10.43
C ALA A 125 91.72 -50.25 -9.21
N MET A 126 92.47 -49.99 -8.14
CA MET A 126 91.93 -49.30 -6.96
C MET A 126 91.62 -47.82 -7.23
N LEU A 127 92.45 -47.13 -8.01
CA LEU A 127 92.18 -45.76 -8.47
C LEU A 127 90.97 -45.70 -9.39
N GLU A 128 90.84 -46.65 -10.32
CA GLU A 128 89.70 -46.75 -11.23
C GLU A 128 88.38 -46.98 -10.46
N ILE A 129 88.38 -47.90 -9.49
CA ILE A 129 87.24 -48.11 -8.57
C ILE A 129 86.95 -46.84 -7.77
N GLY A 130 87.98 -46.16 -7.25
CA GLY A 130 87.84 -44.90 -6.52
C GLY A 130 87.23 -43.79 -7.37
N THR A 131 87.66 -43.63 -8.62
CA THR A 131 87.11 -42.64 -9.55
C THR A 131 85.68 -42.97 -9.97
N ASN A 132 85.36 -44.25 -10.20
CA ASN A 132 84.02 -44.69 -10.53
C ASN A 132 83.05 -44.50 -9.35
N LEU A 133 83.51 -44.76 -8.12
CA LEU A 133 82.74 -44.52 -6.92
C LEU A 133 82.51 -43.02 -6.69
N LEU A 134 83.54 -42.19 -6.83
CA LEU A 134 83.42 -40.73 -6.67
C LEU A 134 82.48 -40.11 -7.72
N THR A 135 82.59 -40.53 -8.99
CA THR A 135 81.70 -40.05 -10.05
C THR A 135 80.25 -40.50 -9.84
N HIS A 136 80.05 -41.76 -9.45
CA HIS A 136 78.71 -42.25 -9.12
C HIS A 136 78.11 -41.52 -7.90
N THR A 137 78.90 -41.31 -6.84
CA THR A 137 78.46 -40.54 -5.66
C THR A 137 78.13 -39.10 -6.03
N ALA A 138 78.96 -38.42 -6.82
CA ALA A 138 78.69 -37.05 -7.28
C ALA A 138 77.40 -36.95 -8.09
N GLU A 139 77.13 -37.92 -8.97
CA GLU A 139 75.89 -37.97 -9.76
C GLU A 139 74.66 -38.25 -8.88
N GLN A 140 74.79 -39.12 -7.87
CA GLN A 140 73.71 -39.37 -6.90
C GLN A 140 73.44 -38.14 -6.03
N THR A 141 74.48 -37.45 -5.55
CA THR A 141 74.32 -36.18 -4.79
C THR A 141 73.63 -35.11 -5.64
N ARG A 142 73.99 -34.99 -6.93
CA ARG A 142 73.34 -34.06 -7.86
C ARG A 142 71.85 -34.39 -8.05
N LYS A 143 71.50 -35.67 -8.21
CA LYS A 143 70.09 -36.12 -8.31
C LYS A 143 69.32 -35.84 -7.03
N LEU A 144 69.94 -36.07 -5.86
CA LEU A 144 69.34 -35.79 -4.56
C LEU A 144 69.05 -34.29 -4.40
N ASN A 145 70.01 -33.42 -4.71
CA ASN A 145 69.83 -31.96 -4.65
C ASN A 145 68.66 -31.48 -5.54
N VAL A 146 68.46 -32.09 -6.72
CA VAL A 146 67.31 -31.77 -7.59
C VAL A 146 65.98 -32.20 -6.97
N VAL A 147 65.94 -33.36 -6.31
CA VAL A 147 64.74 -33.83 -5.61
C VAL A 147 64.45 -32.94 -4.40
N GLU A 148 65.44 -32.60 -3.60
CA GLU A 148 65.31 -31.68 -2.46
C GLU A 148 64.77 -30.31 -2.91
N ALA A 149 65.33 -29.73 -3.98
CA ALA A 149 64.83 -28.47 -4.54
C ALA A 149 63.37 -28.56 -5.01
N LYS A 150 62.95 -29.69 -5.60
CA LYS A 150 61.55 -29.94 -5.99
C LYS A 150 60.63 -30.06 -4.79
N VAL A 151 61.05 -30.79 -3.75
CA VAL A 151 60.30 -30.93 -2.51
C VAL A 151 60.13 -29.56 -1.84
N LEU A 152 61.21 -28.78 -1.74
CA LEU A 152 61.17 -27.46 -1.11
C LEU A 152 60.23 -26.49 -1.85
N ASN A 153 60.28 -26.48 -3.19
CA ASN A 153 59.34 -25.70 -4.01
C ASN A 153 57.88 -26.16 -3.82
N HIS A 154 57.64 -27.47 -3.81
CA HIS A 154 56.30 -28.01 -3.59
C HIS A 154 55.75 -27.65 -2.20
N THR A 155 56.58 -27.75 -1.16
CA THR A 155 56.24 -27.35 0.21
C THR A 155 55.89 -25.86 0.28
N SER A 156 56.71 -24.98 -0.27
CA SER A 156 56.42 -23.54 -0.30
C SER A 156 55.12 -23.22 -1.04
N ARG A 157 54.82 -23.94 -2.14
CA ARG A 157 53.56 -23.76 -2.87
C ARG A 157 52.35 -24.18 -2.03
N ILE A 158 52.44 -25.29 -1.30
CA ILE A 158 51.38 -25.75 -0.40
C ILE A 158 51.19 -24.76 0.76
N GLU A 159 52.27 -24.24 1.34
CA GLU A 159 52.20 -23.24 2.41
C GLU A 159 51.49 -21.96 1.97
N ILE A 160 51.82 -21.44 0.79
CA ILE A 160 51.15 -20.26 0.21
C ILE A 160 49.66 -20.55 0.01
N GLN A 161 49.32 -21.70 -0.58
CA GLN A 161 47.93 -22.07 -0.83
C GLN A 161 47.14 -22.27 0.47
N LEU A 162 47.77 -22.79 1.52
CA LEU A 162 47.17 -22.93 2.85
C LEU A 162 46.88 -21.55 3.47
N LEU A 163 47.80 -20.59 3.33
CA LEU A 163 47.62 -19.22 3.80
C LEU A 163 46.50 -18.50 3.04
N GLU A 164 46.45 -18.64 1.71
CA GLU A 164 45.38 -18.07 0.88
C GLU A 164 44.01 -18.64 1.26
N ASN A 165 43.92 -19.96 1.44
CA ASN A 165 42.70 -20.62 1.89
C ASN A 165 42.28 -20.11 3.28
N SER A 166 43.21 -20.03 4.23
CA SER A 166 42.93 -19.51 5.58
C SER A 166 42.42 -18.05 5.54
N LEU A 167 43.03 -17.20 4.72
CA LEU A 167 42.58 -15.81 4.54
C LEU A 167 41.15 -15.75 3.97
N SER A 168 40.86 -16.58 2.97
CA SER A 168 39.54 -16.69 2.35
C SER A 168 38.49 -17.17 3.35
N THR A 169 38.80 -18.20 4.15
CA THR A 169 37.91 -18.71 5.21
C THR A 169 37.62 -17.63 6.25
N ASN A 170 38.65 -16.90 6.72
CA ASN A 170 38.47 -15.80 7.68
C ASN A 170 37.57 -14.68 7.12
N LYS A 171 37.66 -14.38 5.82
CA LYS A 171 36.81 -13.39 5.17
C LYS A 171 35.35 -13.86 5.14
N LEU A 172 35.12 -15.12 4.75
CA LEU A 172 33.79 -15.73 4.73
C LEU A 172 33.16 -15.79 6.12
N GLU A 173 33.94 -16.12 7.16
CA GLU A 173 33.46 -16.12 8.55
C GLU A 173 33.00 -14.75 9.00
N LYS A 174 33.73 -13.67 8.65
CA LYS A 174 33.32 -12.30 8.95
C LYS A 174 32.02 -11.92 8.23
N GLU A 175 31.89 -12.26 6.95
CA GLU A 175 30.67 -12.00 6.18
C GLU A 175 29.48 -12.77 6.77
N LEU A 176 29.67 -14.03 7.15
CA LEU A 176 28.64 -14.85 7.80
C LEU A 176 28.17 -14.25 9.13
N LEU A 177 29.10 -13.70 9.93
CA LEU A 177 28.77 -13.06 11.20
C LEU A 177 27.96 -11.77 11.00
N LEU A 178 28.32 -10.96 10.01
CA LEU A 178 27.55 -9.76 9.64
C LEU A 178 26.14 -10.12 9.16
N GLN A 179 26.01 -11.11 8.27
CA GLN A 179 24.71 -11.58 7.80
C GLN A 179 23.85 -12.13 8.94
N THR A 180 24.46 -12.87 9.87
CA THR A 180 23.74 -13.41 11.04
C THR A 180 23.22 -12.29 11.94
N SER A 181 24.01 -11.24 12.17
CA SER A 181 23.57 -10.06 12.92
C SER A 181 22.40 -9.34 12.24
N GLU A 182 22.47 -9.16 10.91
CA GLU A 182 21.39 -8.52 10.15
C GLU A 182 20.09 -9.35 10.18
N ILE A 183 20.18 -10.67 10.06
CA ILE A 183 19.03 -11.58 10.20
C ILE A 183 18.41 -11.45 11.59
N GLY A 184 19.22 -11.34 12.65
CA GLY A 184 18.73 -11.07 14.01
C GLY A 184 17.94 -9.77 14.08
N ARG A 185 18.51 -8.69 13.54
CA ARG A 185 17.85 -7.36 13.48
C ARG A 185 16.53 -7.40 12.71
N LEU A 186 16.47 -8.14 11.60
CA LEU A 186 15.26 -8.29 10.81
C LEU A 186 14.19 -9.13 11.54
N ARG A 187 14.59 -10.19 12.25
CA ARG A 187 13.68 -10.97 13.10
C ARG A 187 13.04 -10.12 14.19
N ASP A 188 13.81 -9.28 14.86
CA ASP A 188 13.29 -8.37 15.90
C ASP A 188 12.30 -7.36 15.32
N LYS A 189 12.59 -6.80 14.13
CA LYS A 189 11.67 -5.91 13.43
C LYS A 189 10.38 -6.63 13.04
N ASN A 190 10.48 -7.85 12.51
CA ASN A 190 9.30 -8.64 12.15
C ASN A 190 8.44 -8.96 13.38
N SER A 191 9.04 -9.37 14.50
CA SER A 191 8.30 -9.61 15.74
C SER A 191 7.55 -8.37 16.24
N ARG A 192 8.18 -7.17 16.15
CA ARG A 192 7.50 -5.90 16.49
C ARG A 192 6.34 -5.59 15.54
N LEU A 193 6.50 -5.87 14.25
CA LEU A 193 5.44 -5.68 13.26
C LEU A 193 4.27 -6.64 13.49
N GLU A 194 4.55 -7.93 13.73
CA GLU A 194 3.54 -8.94 14.05
C GLU A 194 2.72 -8.56 15.28
N ASN A 195 3.38 -8.12 16.37
CA ASN A 195 2.68 -7.63 17.56
C ASN A 195 1.80 -6.40 17.27
N LYS A 196 2.25 -5.50 16.40
CA LYS A 196 1.47 -4.31 16.02
C LYS A 196 0.26 -4.68 15.16
N VAL A 197 0.42 -5.63 14.25
CA VAL A 197 -0.68 -6.17 13.43
C VAL A 197 -1.72 -6.83 14.33
N GLN A 198 -1.30 -7.70 15.26
CA GLN A 198 -2.21 -8.37 16.18
C GLN A 198 -2.99 -7.37 17.06
N LYS A 199 -2.34 -6.28 17.49
CA LYS A 199 -3.00 -5.20 18.25
C LYS A 199 -4.03 -4.42 17.40
N LEU A 200 -3.71 -4.15 16.14
CA LEU A 200 -4.65 -3.51 15.22
C LEU A 200 -5.84 -4.41 14.90
N GLU A 201 -5.60 -5.70 14.69
CA GLU A 201 -6.66 -6.69 14.45
C GLU A 201 -7.60 -6.85 15.66
N SER A 202 -7.06 -6.84 16.89
CA SER A 202 -7.90 -6.90 18.09
C SER A 202 -8.71 -5.62 18.28
N GLN A 203 -8.12 -4.46 18.02
CA GLN A 203 -8.82 -3.17 18.07
C GLN A 203 -9.95 -3.12 17.02
N GLN A 204 -9.67 -3.49 15.77
CA GLN A 204 -10.66 -3.49 14.70
C GLN A 204 -11.81 -4.48 14.98
N ARG A 205 -11.51 -5.63 15.60
CA ARG A 205 -12.53 -6.59 16.03
C ARG A 205 -13.44 -6.00 17.12
N GLY A 206 -12.88 -5.25 18.06
CA GLY A 206 -13.64 -4.53 19.08
C GLY A 206 -14.57 -3.48 18.48
N GLU A 207 -14.02 -2.59 17.64
CA GLU A 207 -14.79 -1.55 16.94
C GLU A 207 -15.93 -2.13 16.08
N LEU A 208 -15.69 -3.28 15.44
CA LEU A 208 -16.72 -3.97 14.66
C LEU A 208 -17.86 -4.51 15.53
N GLU A 209 -17.55 -5.04 16.71
CA GLU A 209 -18.56 -5.54 17.64
C GLU A 209 -19.40 -4.39 18.22
N ASP A 210 -18.75 -3.27 18.57
CA ASP A 210 -19.43 -2.05 19.03
C ASP A 210 -20.38 -1.51 17.95
N MET A 211 -19.91 -1.44 16.70
CA MET A 211 -20.74 -1.04 15.55
C MET A 211 -21.92 -1.99 15.32
N ARG A 212 -21.71 -3.28 15.55
CA ARG A 212 -22.77 -4.30 15.43
C ARG A 212 -23.81 -4.14 16.53
N GLN A 213 -23.38 -3.83 17.75
CA GLN A 213 -24.28 -3.55 18.87
C GLN A 213 -25.11 -2.28 18.62
N GLU A 214 -24.48 -1.19 18.15
CA GLU A 214 -25.21 0.05 17.84
C GLU A 214 -26.16 -0.15 16.65
N LYS A 215 -25.78 -0.92 15.63
CA LYS A 215 -26.70 -1.32 14.55
C LYS A 215 -27.95 -2.00 15.10
N ASN A 216 -27.79 -2.96 16.02
CA ASN A 216 -28.93 -3.66 16.63
C ASN A 216 -29.80 -2.71 17.45
N ARG A 217 -29.19 -1.76 18.18
CA ARG A 217 -29.89 -0.72 18.94
C ARG A 217 -30.71 0.18 18.02
N LEU A 218 -30.10 0.68 16.94
CA LEU A 218 -30.78 1.51 15.94
C LEU A 218 -31.91 0.74 15.24
N GLN A 219 -31.72 -0.53 14.90
CA GLN A 219 -32.79 -1.37 14.35
C GLN A 219 -33.97 -1.52 15.30
N SER A 220 -33.72 -1.63 16.61
CA SER A 220 -34.79 -1.64 17.61
C SER A 220 -35.55 -0.30 17.62
N VAL A 221 -34.83 0.82 17.62
CA VAL A 221 -35.43 2.16 17.62
C VAL A 221 -36.29 2.37 16.37
N VAL A 222 -35.78 2.00 15.19
CA VAL A 222 -36.52 2.10 13.92
C VAL A 222 -37.80 1.28 13.96
N ARG A 223 -37.77 0.05 14.50
CA ARG A 223 -38.98 -0.77 14.66
C ARG A 223 -40.00 -0.10 15.58
N THR A 224 -39.55 0.46 16.71
CA THR A 224 -40.43 1.19 17.63
C THR A 224 -41.03 2.43 16.95
N GLN A 225 -40.22 3.23 16.25
CA GLN A 225 -40.70 4.40 15.51
C GLN A 225 -41.70 4.03 14.42
N MET A 226 -41.47 2.94 13.67
CA MET A 226 -42.40 2.47 12.65
C MET A 226 -43.77 2.14 13.25
N SER A 227 -43.80 1.45 14.41
CA SER A 227 -45.06 1.17 15.12
C SER A 227 -45.76 2.44 15.62
N ALA A 228 -44.99 3.46 16.03
CA ALA A 228 -45.53 4.74 16.46
C ALA A 228 -46.11 5.54 15.28
N ILE A 229 -45.44 5.53 14.12
CA ILE A 229 -45.93 6.14 12.88
C ILE A 229 -47.23 5.48 12.45
N GLU A 230 -47.32 4.15 12.44
CA GLU A 230 -48.57 3.44 12.12
C GLU A 230 -49.72 3.83 13.07
N SER A 231 -49.41 4.03 14.36
CA SER A 231 -50.37 4.53 15.34
C SER A 231 -50.82 5.96 15.03
N LEU A 232 -49.88 6.85 14.72
CA LEU A 232 -50.16 8.24 14.36
C LEU A 232 -50.93 8.34 13.05
N GLU A 233 -50.64 7.52 12.03
CA GLU A 233 -51.41 7.45 10.80
C GLU A 233 -52.86 7.02 11.05
N ARG A 234 -53.07 6.05 11.94
CA ARG A 234 -54.43 5.66 12.37
C ARG A 234 -55.15 6.83 13.03
N GLN A 235 -54.48 7.53 13.95
CA GLN A 235 -55.05 8.71 14.62
C GLN A 235 -55.34 9.85 13.62
N LEU A 236 -54.43 10.10 12.69
CA LEU A 236 -54.58 11.14 11.66
C LEU A 236 -55.72 10.81 10.70
N ARG A 237 -55.93 9.53 10.33
CA ARG A 237 -57.09 9.12 9.53
C ARG A 237 -58.40 9.41 10.24
N VAL A 238 -58.50 9.09 11.53
CA VAL A 238 -59.69 9.38 12.36
C VAL A 238 -59.90 10.90 12.52
N ALA A 239 -58.82 11.65 12.78
CA ALA A 239 -58.88 13.10 12.88
C ALA A 239 -59.27 13.73 11.53
N SER A 240 -58.76 13.21 10.41
CA SER A 240 -59.09 13.66 9.06
C SER A 240 -60.55 13.38 8.71
N SER A 241 -61.12 12.23 9.08
CA SER A 241 -62.55 11.98 8.86
C SER A 241 -63.41 12.95 9.66
N ASN A 242 -63.03 13.25 10.90
CA ASN A 242 -63.71 14.28 11.70
C ASN A 242 -63.54 15.67 11.07
N ASN A 243 -62.35 15.96 10.53
CA ASN A 243 -62.08 17.21 9.84
C ASN A 243 -62.86 17.32 8.53
N THR A 244 -63.11 16.23 7.80
CA THR A 244 -64.01 16.25 6.63
C THR A 244 -65.46 16.50 7.02
N ALA A 245 -65.91 16.01 8.19
CA ALA A 245 -67.24 16.33 8.72
C ALA A 245 -67.33 17.81 9.13
N LEU A 246 -66.30 18.33 9.80
CA LEU A 246 -66.18 19.75 10.14
C LEU A 246 -66.04 20.64 8.89
N GLN A 247 -65.29 20.21 7.87
CA GLN A 247 -65.17 20.88 6.57
C GLN A 247 -66.48 20.85 5.80
N ARG A 248 -67.31 19.80 5.89
CA ARG A 248 -68.68 19.81 5.34
C ARG A 248 -69.55 20.83 6.07
N GLN A 249 -69.43 20.91 7.38
CA GLN A 249 -70.13 21.92 8.18
C GLN A 249 -69.64 23.34 7.87
N GLN A 250 -68.33 23.51 7.65
CA GLN A 250 -67.71 24.77 7.26
C GLN A 250 -68.01 25.13 5.79
N ALA A 251 -68.20 24.15 4.90
CA ALA A 251 -68.64 24.35 3.52
C ALA A 251 -70.10 24.80 3.47
N LEU A 252 -70.97 24.23 4.30
CA LEU A 252 -72.36 24.70 4.47
C LEU A 252 -72.42 26.13 5.03
N LEU A 253 -71.55 26.45 5.99
CA LEU A 253 -71.38 27.82 6.49
C LEU A 253 -70.77 28.75 5.43
N MET A 254 -69.78 28.29 4.66
CA MET A 254 -69.16 29.06 3.57
C MET A 254 -70.08 29.25 2.39
N GLU A 255 -71.01 28.34 2.11
CA GLU A 255 -72.06 28.48 1.09
C GLU A 255 -73.10 29.51 1.55
N SER A 256 -73.44 29.50 2.84
CA SER A 256 -74.29 30.52 3.47
C SER A 256 -73.59 31.90 3.50
N VAL A 257 -72.27 31.93 3.72
CA VAL A 257 -71.46 33.15 3.66
C VAL A 257 -71.20 33.59 2.22
N HIS A 258 -71.02 32.69 1.25
CA HIS A 258 -70.89 33.03 -0.18
C HIS A 258 -72.19 33.54 -0.77
N THR A 259 -73.35 33.02 -0.34
CA THR A 259 -74.64 33.62 -0.70
C THR A 259 -74.79 35.03 -0.12
N LEU A 260 -74.26 35.29 1.08
CA LEU A 260 -74.19 36.64 1.66
C LEU A 260 -73.11 37.54 1.01
N ILE A 261 -71.96 37.00 0.59
CA ILE A 261 -70.87 37.73 -0.09
C ILE A 261 -71.21 38.00 -1.56
N ASN A 262 -71.93 37.10 -2.25
CA ASN A 262 -72.41 37.33 -3.61
C ASN A 262 -73.48 38.43 -3.67
N MET A 263 -74.06 38.81 -2.53
CA MET A 263 -74.86 40.04 -2.41
C MET A 263 -74.00 41.30 -2.18
N VAL A 264 -72.70 41.17 -1.87
CA VAL A 264 -71.80 42.28 -1.46
C VAL A 264 -70.62 42.52 -2.40
N SER A 265 -70.16 41.53 -3.17
CA SER A 265 -68.88 41.63 -3.91
C SER A 265 -69.03 41.39 -5.41
N ALA A 266 -69.76 42.27 -6.09
CA ALA A 266 -69.38 42.66 -7.44
C ALA A 266 -68.23 43.67 -7.31
N THR A 267 -66.97 43.20 -7.35
CA THR A 267 -65.77 43.94 -7.78
C THR A 267 -64.48 43.22 -7.38
N GLY A 268 -63.52 43.16 -8.32
CA GLY A 268 -62.09 43.15 -8.00
C GLY A 268 -61.39 41.79 -7.99
N SER A 269 -60.78 41.43 -9.12
CA SER A 269 -59.65 40.50 -9.17
C SER A 269 -58.45 41.05 -8.38
N PRO A 270 -57.63 40.19 -7.75
CA PRO A 270 -56.45 40.67 -7.03
C PRO A 270 -55.37 41.18 -8.02
N PRO A 271 -54.52 42.12 -7.58
CA PRO A 271 -53.52 42.75 -8.44
C PRO A 271 -52.37 41.80 -8.76
N ARG A 272 -51.68 42.08 -9.87
CA ARG A 272 -50.44 41.45 -10.34
C ARG A 272 -49.49 41.20 -9.17
N SER A 273 -49.21 39.91 -8.91
CA SER A 273 -48.24 39.43 -7.94
C SER A 273 -46.88 40.08 -8.15
N GLN A 274 -46.31 40.59 -7.06
CA GLN A 274 -44.99 41.20 -7.03
C GLN A 274 -43.94 40.12 -7.35
N MET A 275 -43.25 40.26 -8.47
CA MET A 275 -42.24 39.31 -8.94
C MET A 275 -40.87 39.74 -8.41
N TRP A 276 -40.32 39.01 -7.43
CA TRP A 276 -38.96 39.24 -6.92
C TRP A 276 -37.94 38.58 -7.85
N ARG A 277 -36.88 39.27 -8.24
CA ARG A 277 -35.85 38.71 -9.17
C ARG A 277 -34.84 37.83 -8.45
N ASP A 278 -34.60 38.11 -7.18
CA ASP A 278 -33.67 37.40 -6.31
C ASP A 278 -34.03 37.61 -4.82
N CYS A 279 -33.22 37.05 -3.93
CA CYS A 279 -33.43 37.18 -2.48
C CYS A 279 -33.18 38.60 -1.95
N ALA A 280 -32.47 39.46 -2.67
CA ALA A 280 -32.28 40.84 -2.28
C ALA A 280 -33.56 41.67 -2.50
N ASP A 281 -34.27 41.46 -3.62
CA ASP A 281 -35.60 42.04 -3.84
C ASP A 281 -36.59 41.57 -2.75
N VAL A 282 -36.54 40.29 -2.36
CA VAL A 282 -37.35 39.73 -1.27
C VAL A 282 -37.05 40.44 0.06
N TYR A 283 -35.77 40.61 0.39
CA TYR A 283 -35.35 41.29 1.62
C TYR A 283 -35.79 42.76 1.63
N LYS A 284 -35.60 43.48 0.52
CA LYS A 284 -36.03 44.88 0.35
C LYS A 284 -37.56 45.04 0.41
N ALA A 285 -38.31 43.99 0.09
CA ALA A 285 -39.76 43.95 0.28
C ALA A 285 -40.20 43.73 1.74
N GLY A 286 -39.26 43.61 2.68
CA GLY A 286 -39.53 43.50 4.12
C GLY A 286 -39.54 42.07 4.65
N HIS A 287 -39.22 41.07 3.82
CA HIS A 287 -39.11 39.68 4.25
C HIS A 287 -37.69 39.38 4.77
N SER A 288 -37.51 39.48 6.09
CA SER A 288 -36.19 39.37 6.73
C SER A 288 -35.91 38.03 7.42
N VAL A 289 -36.69 36.98 7.13
CA VAL A 289 -36.53 35.64 7.74
C VAL A 289 -35.91 34.68 6.73
N SER A 290 -34.84 34.00 7.12
CA SER A 290 -34.19 32.99 6.28
C SER A 290 -35.13 31.83 5.97
N GLY A 291 -35.19 31.40 4.72
CA GLY A 291 -36.15 30.37 4.33
C GLY A 291 -36.34 30.25 2.84
N LEU A 292 -37.43 29.57 2.48
CA LEU A 292 -37.77 29.25 1.11
C LEU A 292 -38.63 30.36 0.51
N TYR A 293 -38.20 30.87 -0.64
CA TYR A 293 -38.91 31.91 -1.39
C TYR A 293 -38.95 31.54 -2.88
N HIS A 294 -39.82 32.24 -3.60
CA HIS A 294 -40.01 32.09 -5.04
C HIS A 294 -39.48 33.33 -5.75
N ILE A 295 -38.53 33.15 -6.66
CA ILE A 295 -37.93 34.24 -7.44
C ILE A 295 -38.09 34.01 -8.94
N TYR A 296 -38.12 35.08 -9.72
CA TYR A 296 -38.28 35.05 -11.16
C TYR A 296 -36.96 35.45 -11.83
N ILE A 297 -36.24 34.45 -12.33
CA ILE A 297 -34.92 34.65 -12.95
C ILE A 297 -35.06 34.74 -14.47
N GLY A 298 -34.60 35.84 -15.05
CA GLY A 298 -34.65 36.07 -16.50
C GLY A 298 -36.07 36.19 -17.03
N ASN A 299 -36.37 35.55 -18.16
CA ASN A 299 -37.69 35.57 -18.79
C ASN A 299 -38.53 34.33 -18.45
N ARG A 300 -38.25 33.64 -17.34
CA ARG A 300 -39.02 32.46 -16.94
C ARG A 300 -40.44 32.85 -16.54
N THR A 301 -41.41 32.10 -17.05
CA THR A 301 -42.83 32.25 -16.69
C THR A 301 -43.13 31.63 -15.33
N GLU A 302 -42.39 30.59 -14.93
CA GLU A 302 -42.55 29.92 -13.65
C GLU A 302 -41.51 30.40 -12.64
N PRO A 303 -41.91 30.64 -11.37
CA PRO A 303 -40.98 31.00 -10.32
C PRO A 303 -40.04 29.84 -9.98
N LEU A 304 -38.78 30.18 -9.68
CA LEU A 304 -37.81 29.24 -9.14
C LEU A 304 -37.83 29.30 -7.61
N GLN A 305 -37.93 28.15 -6.98
CA GLN A 305 -37.81 28.02 -5.54
C GLN A 305 -36.34 28.09 -5.10
N VAL A 306 -36.03 28.98 -4.17
CA VAL A 306 -34.66 29.20 -3.65
C VAL A 306 -34.64 29.32 -2.14
N TYR A 307 -33.48 29.06 -1.54
CA TYR A 307 -33.23 29.36 -0.15
C TYR A 307 -32.60 30.75 -0.05
N CYS A 308 -33.28 31.65 0.63
CA CYS A 308 -32.78 32.97 0.95
C CYS A 308 -32.19 32.98 2.35
N ASP A 309 -30.91 33.33 2.46
CA ASP A 309 -30.27 33.67 3.72
C ASP A 309 -30.43 35.17 3.97
N MET A 310 -31.22 35.49 4.99
CA MET A 310 -31.59 36.86 5.36
C MET A 310 -30.81 37.38 6.58
N GLU A 311 -29.85 36.61 7.07
CA GLU A 311 -29.13 36.88 8.32
C GLU A 311 -27.64 37.13 8.09
N THR A 312 -27.00 36.33 7.24
CA THR A 312 -25.55 36.41 7.01
C THR A 312 -25.19 37.74 6.34
N ASP A 313 -24.26 38.51 6.93
CA ASP A 313 -23.69 39.72 6.33
C ASP A 313 -24.73 40.72 5.80
N GLY A 314 -25.82 40.93 6.56
CA GLY A 314 -26.92 41.84 6.19
C GLY A 314 -28.03 41.22 5.35
N GLY A 315 -27.96 39.93 5.03
CA GLY A 315 -29.05 39.19 4.38
C GLY A 315 -29.19 39.44 2.88
N GLY A 316 -30.31 39.01 2.31
CA GLY A 316 -30.61 39.14 0.88
C GLY A 316 -29.81 38.19 -0.03
N TRP A 317 -29.27 37.11 0.53
CA TRP A 317 -28.43 36.18 -0.21
C TRP A 317 -29.24 35.04 -0.82
N THR A 318 -29.09 34.83 -2.13
CA THR A 318 -29.62 33.64 -2.81
C THR A 318 -28.61 32.51 -2.72
N VAL A 319 -28.90 31.49 -1.91
CA VAL A 319 -28.03 30.31 -1.76
C VAL A 319 -28.22 29.39 -2.96
N PHE A 320 -27.12 29.08 -3.65
CA PHE A 320 -27.15 28.22 -4.85
C PHE A 320 -26.39 26.90 -4.69
N GLN A 321 -25.57 26.78 -3.64
CA GLN A 321 -24.97 25.52 -3.23
C GLN A 321 -24.97 25.44 -1.72
N ARG A 322 -25.30 24.26 -1.17
CA ARG A 322 -25.19 23.99 0.26
C ARG A 322 -24.78 22.55 0.52
N ARG A 323 -23.81 22.34 1.43
CA ARG A 323 -23.34 21.05 1.94
C ARG A 323 -23.21 21.11 3.45
N PHE A 324 -23.63 20.07 4.18
CA PHE A 324 -23.52 19.99 5.64
C PHE A 324 -23.72 18.60 6.25
N ASN A 325 -24.17 17.60 5.50
CA ASN A 325 -24.44 16.26 6.04
C ASN A 325 -24.17 15.10 5.07
N GLY A 326 -23.88 15.37 3.80
CA GLY A 326 -23.63 14.35 2.78
C GLY A 326 -24.86 13.56 2.35
N SER A 327 -26.08 14.06 2.56
CA SER A 327 -27.32 13.36 2.20
C SER A 327 -27.56 13.30 0.69
N VAL A 328 -26.94 14.19 -0.07
CA VAL A 328 -27.09 14.27 -1.53
C VAL A 328 -25.78 13.87 -2.21
N ASP A 329 -25.88 12.96 -3.18
CA ASP A 329 -24.77 12.64 -4.07
C ASP A 329 -24.51 13.82 -5.03
N PHE A 330 -23.29 14.34 -5.05
CA PHE A 330 -22.86 15.42 -5.95
C PHE A 330 -22.13 14.90 -7.20
N GLN A 331 -21.92 13.59 -7.35
CA GLN A 331 -21.32 12.98 -8.55
C GLN A 331 -22.32 12.89 -9.71
N ARG A 332 -22.83 14.05 -10.12
CA ARG A 332 -23.92 14.24 -11.09
C ARG A 332 -23.41 14.51 -12.51
N SER A 333 -24.29 14.28 -13.47
CA SER A 333 -24.08 14.56 -14.90
C SER A 333 -24.13 16.06 -15.22
N TRP A 334 -23.70 16.44 -16.43
CA TRP A 334 -23.82 17.80 -16.95
C TRP A 334 -25.26 18.30 -16.91
N SER A 335 -26.20 17.47 -17.38
CA SER A 335 -27.63 17.81 -17.43
C SER A 335 -28.20 18.08 -16.03
N GLU A 336 -27.81 17.28 -15.05
CA GLU A 336 -28.22 17.48 -13.65
C GLU A 336 -27.61 18.77 -13.07
N TYR A 337 -26.33 19.06 -13.28
CA TYR A 337 -25.72 20.33 -12.83
C TYR A 337 -26.31 21.56 -13.55
N ARG A 338 -26.74 21.41 -14.80
CA ARG A 338 -27.44 22.43 -15.58
C ARG A 338 -28.81 22.76 -14.98
N MET A 339 -29.61 21.74 -14.70
CA MET A 339 -30.99 21.90 -14.19
C MET A 339 -31.06 22.18 -12.69
N GLY A 340 -30.08 21.70 -11.93
CA GLY A 340 -30.09 21.69 -10.46
C GLY A 340 -30.55 20.34 -9.90
N PHE A 341 -30.17 20.07 -8.65
CA PHE A 341 -30.50 18.84 -7.93
C PHE A 341 -30.41 19.05 -6.41
N GLY A 342 -31.00 18.11 -5.66
CA GLY A 342 -31.06 18.16 -4.20
C GLY A 342 -32.31 18.85 -3.67
N ASP A 343 -32.30 19.16 -2.38
CA ASP A 343 -33.40 19.86 -1.71
C ASP A 343 -32.94 21.27 -1.32
N VAL A 344 -33.70 22.28 -1.72
CA VAL A 344 -33.43 23.69 -1.43
C VAL A 344 -33.34 23.94 0.08
N LEU A 345 -34.09 23.19 0.90
CA LEU A 345 -33.98 23.25 2.37
C LEU A 345 -32.80 22.41 2.93
N GLY A 346 -32.26 21.51 2.14
CA GLY A 346 -31.15 20.61 2.47
C GLY A 346 -29.88 20.90 1.67
N GLU A 347 -29.15 19.83 1.31
CA GLU A 347 -28.03 19.93 0.38
C GLU A 347 -28.55 20.02 -1.05
N HIS A 348 -28.04 20.98 -1.81
CA HIS A 348 -28.45 21.17 -3.19
C HIS A 348 -27.42 21.91 -4.03
N TRP A 349 -27.66 21.85 -5.34
CA TRP A 349 -27.11 22.71 -6.36
C TRP A 349 -28.28 23.32 -7.13
N LEU A 350 -28.40 24.65 -7.16
CA LEU A 350 -29.56 25.34 -7.75
C LEU A 350 -29.69 25.12 -9.26
N GLY A 351 -28.57 24.92 -9.95
CA GLY A 351 -28.51 24.74 -11.39
C GLY A 351 -27.72 25.83 -12.10
N ASN A 352 -26.82 25.44 -12.99
CA ASN A 352 -25.94 26.36 -13.71
C ASN A 352 -26.70 27.32 -14.61
N GLU A 353 -27.80 26.87 -15.23
CA GLU A 353 -28.60 27.72 -16.11
C GLU A 353 -29.33 28.82 -15.33
N ALA A 354 -29.89 28.47 -14.17
CA ALA A 354 -30.49 29.45 -13.27
C ALA A 354 -29.46 30.46 -12.77
N LEU A 355 -28.25 29.99 -12.42
CA LEU A 355 -27.17 30.84 -11.92
C LEU A 355 -26.57 31.74 -13.01
N HIS A 356 -26.46 31.25 -14.25
CA HIS A 356 -26.09 32.07 -15.41
C HIS A 356 -27.09 33.21 -15.63
N HIS A 357 -28.39 32.91 -15.66
CA HIS A 357 -29.40 33.96 -15.81
C HIS A 357 -29.41 34.93 -14.63
N LEU A 358 -29.29 34.44 -13.39
CA LEU A 358 -29.24 35.27 -12.19
C LEU A 358 -28.11 36.29 -12.29
N THR A 359 -26.90 35.82 -12.55
CA THR A 359 -25.69 36.65 -12.64
C THR A 359 -25.60 37.48 -13.93
N SER A 360 -26.49 37.27 -14.90
CA SER A 360 -26.59 38.08 -16.12
C SER A 360 -27.54 39.28 -15.99
N GLN A 361 -28.35 39.34 -14.92
CA GLN A 361 -29.27 40.45 -14.68
C GLN A 361 -28.57 41.74 -14.24
N GLY A 362 -27.35 41.64 -13.73
CA GLY A 362 -26.59 42.75 -13.19
C GLY A 362 -25.26 42.30 -12.62
N GLN A 363 -24.63 43.16 -11.82
CA GLN A 363 -23.40 42.79 -11.11
C GLN A 363 -23.76 42.10 -9.79
N TYR A 364 -23.35 40.83 -9.65
CA TYR A 364 -23.52 40.07 -8.42
C TYR A 364 -22.19 39.83 -7.72
N SER A 365 -22.23 39.82 -6.40
CA SER A 365 -21.18 39.34 -5.51
C SER A 365 -21.39 37.86 -5.23
N LEU A 366 -20.28 37.13 -5.04
CA LEU A 366 -20.29 35.76 -4.53
C LEU A 366 -19.75 35.75 -3.10
N ARG A 367 -20.46 35.09 -2.20
CA ARG A 367 -19.97 34.73 -0.87
C ARG A 367 -19.93 33.22 -0.71
N VAL A 368 -18.84 32.73 -0.14
CA VAL A 368 -18.59 31.32 0.14
C VAL A 368 -18.33 31.17 1.63
N GLU A 369 -19.29 30.58 2.36
CA GLU A 369 -19.17 30.24 3.78
C GLU A 369 -18.63 28.83 3.93
N LEU A 370 -17.66 28.66 4.83
CA LEU A 370 -16.95 27.40 5.06
C LEU A 370 -16.89 27.11 6.56
N ARG A 371 -17.08 25.85 6.93
CA ARG A 371 -16.89 25.37 8.31
C ARG A 371 -16.13 24.05 8.33
N ASP A 372 -15.17 23.94 9.24
CA ASP A 372 -14.48 22.69 9.53
C ASP A 372 -15.14 21.88 10.65
N TRP A 373 -14.60 20.69 10.91
CA TRP A 373 -15.11 19.77 11.92
C TRP A 373 -14.74 20.18 13.34
N GLU A 374 -13.78 21.09 13.52
CA GLU A 374 -13.41 21.67 14.82
C GLU A 374 -14.26 22.91 15.16
N GLY A 375 -15.25 23.25 14.32
CA GLY A 375 -16.20 24.33 14.55
C GLY A 375 -15.75 25.70 14.09
N ASN A 376 -14.55 25.83 13.49
CA ASN A 376 -14.08 27.11 12.98
C ASN A 376 -14.75 27.42 11.64
N SER A 377 -15.14 28.68 11.48
CA SER A 377 -15.78 29.20 10.27
C SER A 377 -14.87 30.21 9.59
N ALA A 378 -14.91 30.21 8.26
CA ALA A 378 -14.24 31.20 7.43
C ALA A 378 -15.06 31.48 6.18
N HIS A 379 -14.86 32.66 5.57
CA HIS A 379 -15.57 33.01 4.34
C HIS A 379 -14.63 33.55 3.27
N SER A 380 -15.03 33.39 2.00
CA SER A 380 -14.44 34.10 0.86
C SER A 380 -15.52 34.92 0.17
N GLN A 381 -15.20 36.15 -0.20
CA GLN A 381 -16.10 37.05 -0.90
C GLN A 381 -15.46 37.57 -2.18
N TYR A 382 -16.27 37.73 -3.22
CA TYR A 382 -15.87 38.24 -4.52
C TYR A 382 -16.86 39.31 -4.97
N ASP A 383 -16.38 40.52 -5.22
CA ASP A 383 -17.19 41.67 -5.65
C ASP A 383 -17.88 41.49 -7.01
N ARG A 384 -17.31 40.61 -7.86
CA ARG A 384 -17.86 40.29 -9.17
C ARG A 384 -17.88 38.81 -9.39
N PHE A 385 -19.06 38.28 -9.63
CA PHE A 385 -19.33 36.89 -9.95
C PHE A 385 -20.27 36.81 -11.13
N THR A 386 -19.82 36.14 -12.20
CA THR A 386 -20.60 35.94 -13.42
C THR A 386 -20.29 34.57 -14.00
N LEU A 387 -21.34 33.88 -14.44
CA LEU A 387 -21.19 32.66 -15.22
C LEU A 387 -21.47 32.93 -16.70
N GLY A 388 -20.64 32.36 -17.57
CA GLY A 388 -20.92 32.28 -19.00
C GLY A 388 -22.15 31.40 -19.29
N SER A 389 -22.63 31.46 -20.54
CA SER A 389 -23.72 30.59 -20.98
C SER A 389 -23.28 29.13 -21.10
N GLU A 390 -24.23 28.22 -21.33
CA GLU A 390 -23.92 26.81 -21.62
C GLU A 390 -22.96 26.63 -22.81
N ARG A 391 -23.06 27.49 -23.84
CA ARG A 391 -22.13 27.49 -24.99
C ARG A 391 -20.69 27.83 -24.59
N GLN A 392 -20.52 28.56 -23.49
CA GLN A 392 -19.24 28.86 -22.86
C GLN A 392 -18.94 27.93 -21.69
N GLN A 393 -19.64 26.78 -21.60
CA GLN A 393 -19.48 25.77 -20.57
C GLN A 393 -19.57 26.34 -19.15
N TYR A 394 -20.50 27.28 -18.92
CA TYR A 394 -20.71 27.95 -17.63
C TYR A 394 -19.43 28.51 -17.01
N ARG A 395 -18.54 29.05 -17.84
CA ARG A 395 -17.23 29.59 -17.43
C ARG A 395 -17.35 30.61 -16.29
N LEU A 396 -16.54 30.45 -15.25
CA LEU A 396 -16.57 31.25 -14.02
C LEU A 396 -15.71 32.50 -14.12
N TYR A 397 -16.30 33.68 -14.00
CA TYR A 397 -15.55 34.94 -13.91
C TYR A 397 -15.65 35.54 -12.51
N LEU A 398 -14.50 35.78 -11.89
CA LEU A 398 -14.39 36.31 -10.52
C LEU A 398 -13.45 37.52 -10.46
N ARG A 399 -13.80 38.52 -9.65
CA ARG A 399 -12.94 39.66 -9.28
C ARG A 399 -13.22 40.14 -7.85
N GLY A 400 -12.26 40.88 -7.28
CA GLY A 400 -12.41 41.53 -5.98
C GLY A 400 -12.45 40.54 -4.80
N TYR A 401 -11.45 39.66 -4.71
CA TYR A 401 -11.38 38.67 -3.62
C TYR A 401 -11.11 39.34 -2.27
N SER A 402 -11.88 38.97 -1.25
CA SER A 402 -11.71 39.32 0.16
C SER A 402 -12.22 38.20 1.07
N GLY A 403 -12.08 38.37 2.39
CA GLY A 403 -12.58 37.42 3.40
C GLY A 403 -11.49 36.82 4.29
N THR A 404 -11.86 35.82 5.08
CA THR A 404 -10.99 35.18 6.08
C THR A 404 -10.49 33.79 5.69
N ALA A 405 -11.05 33.19 4.63
CA ALA A 405 -10.69 31.84 4.14
C ALA A 405 -9.46 31.86 3.21
N GLY A 406 -8.38 32.49 3.68
CA GLY A 406 -7.11 32.63 2.98
C GLY A 406 -6.74 34.06 2.61
N ARG A 407 -5.46 34.29 2.27
CA ARG A 407 -5.00 35.56 1.66
C ARG A 407 -5.17 35.57 0.14
N GLN A 408 -5.40 34.40 -0.46
CA GLN A 408 -5.56 34.18 -1.89
C GLN A 408 -6.81 33.35 -2.16
N SER A 409 -7.42 33.57 -3.32
CA SER A 409 -8.57 32.81 -3.78
C SER A 409 -8.23 31.33 -4.02
N SER A 410 -9.05 30.41 -3.51
CA SER A 410 -8.99 28.98 -3.90
C SER A 410 -9.77 28.68 -5.19
N LEU A 411 -10.59 29.62 -5.67
CA LEU A 411 -11.21 29.56 -6.99
C LEU A 411 -10.29 30.19 -8.03
N ALA A 412 -10.20 29.57 -9.22
CA ALA A 412 -9.40 30.11 -10.30
C ALA A 412 -10.02 31.41 -10.84
N SER A 413 -9.24 32.49 -10.87
CA SER A 413 -9.68 33.80 -11.36
C SER A 413 -9.62 33.93 -12.89
N HIS A 414 -8.91 33.03 -13.58
CA HIS A 414 -8.63 33.10 -15.02
C HIS A 414 -9.73 32.55 -15.93
N GLY A 415 -10.95 32.38 -15.42
CA GLY A 415 -12.04 31.87 -16.23
C GLY A 415 -11.92 30.37 -16.50
N THR A 416 -12.13 29.52 -15.50
CA THR A 416 -12.19 28.06 -15.73
C THR A 416 -13.60 27.67 -16.18
N ARG A 417 -13.68 26.70 -17.11
CA ARG A 417 -14.95 26.11 -17.56
C ARG A 417 -15.44 25.11 -16.52
N PHE A 418 -16.75 24.91 -16.45
CA PHE A 418 -17.32 23.89 -15.57
C PHE A 418 -17.09 22.50 -16.20
N SER A 419 -16.74 21.50 -15.40
CA SER A 419 -16.60 20.10 -15.85
C SER A 419 -17.37 19.17 -14.93
N THR A 420 -17.92 18.10 -15.49
CA THR A 420 -18.67 17.05 -14.78
C THR A 420 -18.13 15.67 -15.17
N ARG A 421 -18.64 14.59 -14.54
CA ARG A 421 -18.15 13.23 -14.78
C ARG A 421 -18.24 12.77 -16.25
N ASP A 422 -19.18 13.36 -16.99
CA ASP A 422 -19.56 13.04 -18.37
C ASP A 422 -19.16 14.13 -19.36
N GLN A 423 -18.69 15.29 -18.90
CA GLN A 423 -18.22 16.37 -19.76
C GLN A 423 -16.94 17.01 -19.20
N ASP A 424 -15.83 16.73 -19.87
CA ASP A 424 -14.51 17.20 -19.51
C ASP A 424 -14.16 18.50 -20.26
N ASN A 425 -14.16 19.62 -19.53
CA ASN A 425 -13.81 20.94 -20.04
C ASN A 425 -12.65 21.58 -19.25
N ASP A 426 -11.97 20.81 -18.40
CA ASP A 426 -10.92 21.32 -17.53
C ASP A 426 -9.62 21.56 -18.32
N ASN A 427 -8.62 22.18 -17.70
CA ASN A 427 -7.35 22.51 -18.37
C ASN A 427 -6.27 21.46 -18.07
N CYS A 428 -6.66 20.23 -17.70
CA CYS A 428 -5.73 19.14 -17.46
C CYS A 428 -5.55 18.26 -18.70
N ASP A 429 -4.41 18.36 -19.38
CA ASP A 429 -4.17 17.63 -20.63
C ASP A 429 -4.19 16.09 -20.49
N HIS A 430 -3.92 15.57 -19.28
CA HIS A 430 -3.72 14.14 -19.03
C HIS A 430 -4.57 13.61 -17.88
N CYS A 431 -5.57 14.36 -17.43
CA CYS A 431 -6.43 13.94 -16.34
C CYS A 431 -7.86 14.43 -16.49
N LYS A 432 -8.80 13.77 -15.83
CA LYS A 432 -10.22 14.15 -15.82
C LYS A 432 -10.61 14.53 -14.40
N CYS A 433 -10.54 15.81 -14.05
CA CYS A 433 -10.60 16.24 -12.67
C CYS A 433 -11.95 15.94 -12.02
N ALA A 434 -13.05 16.08 -12.76
CA ALA A 434 -14.39 15.74 -12.28
C ALA A 434 -14.56 14.23 -11.98
N LEU A 435 -13.84 13.34 -12.67
CA LEU A 435 -13.83 11.91 -12.37
C LEU A 435 -12.91 11.56 -11.21
N MET A 436 -11.73 12.18 -11.14
CA MET A 436 -10.74 11.91 -10.09
C MET A 436 -11.12 12.49 -8.74
N LEU A 437 -11.61 13.73 -8.72
CA LEU A 437 -11.94 14.47 -7.51
C LEU A 437 -13.43 14.41 -7.16
N THR A 438 -14.25 13.85 -8.06
CA THR A 438 -15.72 13.79 -7.96
C THR A 438 -16.40 15.15 -7.95
N GLY A 439 -17.70 15.16 -8.27
CA GLY A 439 -18.46 16.39 -8.35
C GLY A 439 -18.22 17.18 -9.64
N GLY A 440 -19.15 18.07 -9.94
CA GLY A 440 -19.02 19.07 -10.99
C GLY A 440 -18.40 20.35 -10.41
N TRP A 441 -17.38 20.90 -11.07
CA TRP A 441 -16.71 22.10 -10.58
C TRP A 441 -16.02 22.87 -11.71
N TRP A 442 -15.60 24.10 -11.41
CA TRP A 442 -14.74 24.91 -12.29
C TRP A 442 -13.27 24.52 -12.12
N PHE A 443 -12.95 23.29 -12.51
CA PHE A 443 -11.60 22.74 -12.43
C PHE A 443 -10.64 23.44 -13.42
N ASP A 444 -9.38 23.56 -13.00
CA ASP A 444 -8.25 23.95 -13.85
C ASP A 444 -7.42 22.70 -14.18
N ALA A 445 -6.12 22.65 -13.86
CA ALA A 445 -5.41 21.39 -13.58
C ALA A 445 -5.84 20.84 -12.21
N CYS A 446 -7.15 20.57 -12.08
CA CYS A 446 -7.91 20.21 -10.87
C CYS A 446 -7.99 21.29 -9.77
N GLY A 447 -7.02 22.19 -9.68
CA GLY A 447 -7.10 23.41 -8.89
C GLY A 447 -7.15 23.24 -7.37
N PHE A 448 -7.34 24.37 -6.70
CA PHE A 448 -7.22 24.54 -5.25
C PHE A 448 -8.54 24.39 -4.47
N SER A 449 -9.66 24.16 -5.15
CA SER A 449 -10.96 24.00 -4.51
C SER A 449 -11.80 22.95 -5.20
N ASN A 450 -12.68 22.32 -4.43
CA ASN A 450 -13.82 21.55 -4.92
C ASN A 450 -14.83 21.46 -3.78
N LEU A 451 -15.88 22.29 -3.78
CA LEU A 451 -16.91 22.23 -2.74
C LEU A 451 -17.99 21.16 -3.04
N ASN A 452 -17.93 20.56 -4.22
CA ASN A 452 -18.85 19.53 -4.70
C ASN A 452 -18.25 18.12 -4.61
N GLY A 453 -17.10 17.96 -3.95
CA GLY A 453 -16.47 16.65 -3.71
C GLY A 453 -17.26 15.77 -2.75
N ILE A 454 -16.72 14.57 -2.48
CA ILE A 454 -17.29 13.59 -1.56
C ILE A 454 -17.37 14.18 -0.15
N TYR A 455 -18.52 14.01 0.50
CA TYR A 455 -18.68 14.35 1.91
C TYR A 455 -18.05 13.27 2.78
N TYR A 456 -17.02 13.63 3.57
CA TYR A 456 -16.38 12.73 4.52
C TYR A 456 -16.68 13.18 5.95
N ALA A 457 -17.30 12.29 6.74
CA ALA A 457 -17.59 12.53 8.15
C ALA A 457 -16.32 12.71 9.00
N ILE A 458 -16.50 13.28 10.20
CA ILE A 458 -15.44 13.41 11.21
C ILE A 458 -14.68 12.09 11.42
N GLY A 459 -13.35 12.17 11.55
CA GLY A 459 -12.48 10.99 11.66
C GLY A 459 -12.06 10.39 10.30
N HIS A 460 -12.78 10.71 9.23
CA HIS A 460 -12.44 10.32 7.86
C HIS A 460 -12.17 11.51 6.93
N ASN A 461 -12.21 12.73 7.45
CA ASN A 461 -12.09 13.98 6.68
C ASN A 461 -10.66 14.38 6.32
N ILE A 462 -9.63 13.72 6.88
CA ILE A 462 -8.21 14.05 6.65
C ILE A 462 -7.63 13.17 5.54
N ARG A 463 -6.69 13.72 4.75
CA ARG A 463 -6.03 13.06 3.60
C ARG A 463 -6.99 12.68 2.47
N LYS A 464 -8.03 13.48 2.24
CA LYS A 464 -9.05 13.27 1.20
C LYS A 464 -8.91 14.30 0.10
N LEU A 465 -8.27 13.92 -1.00
CA LEU A 465 -8.05 14.82 -2.15
C LEU A 465 -9.34 15.10 -2.94
N ASN A 466 -10.25 14.12 -2.95
CA ASN A 466 -11.58 14.16 -3.60
C ASN A 466 -12.70 14.61 -2.64
N GLY A 467 -12.35 15.13 -1.46
CA GLY A 467 -13.30 15.66 -0.49
C GLY A 467 -13.76 17.09 -0.81
N ILE A 468 -14.55 17.66 0.10
CA ILE A 468 -15.00 19.06 0.05
C ILE A 468 -13.84 19.95 0.48
N LYS A 469 -13.06 20.50 -0.45
CA LYS A 469 -11.79 21.17 -0.14
C LYS A 469 -11.78 22.66 -0.48
N TRP A 470 -11.11 23.42 0.37
CA TRP A 470 -10.72 24.81 0.15
C TRP A 470 -9.28 25.04 0.60
N HIS A 471 -8.34 25.03 -0.35
CA HIS A 471 -6.91 24.96 -0.07
C HIS A 471 -6.42 26.06 0.87
N HIS A 472 -6.79 27.31 0.64
CA HIS A 472 -6.28 28.43 1.43
C HIS A 472 -6.92 28.58 2.81
N PHE A 473 -7.86 27.70 3.18
CA PHE A 473 -8.39 27.63 4.55
C PHE A 473 -7.82 26.44 5.32
N ARG A 474 -8.01 25.20 4.84
CA ARG A 474 -7.62 23.96 5.56
C ARG A 474 -6.64 23.07 4.78
N GLY A 475 -6.12 23.53 3.66
CA GLY A 475 -5.17 22.79 2.82
C GLY A 475 -5.84 21.86 1.78
N PRO A 476 -5.04 21.13 0.99
CA PRO A 476 -5.51 20.41 -0.19
C PRO A 476 -6.27 19.11 0.10
N SER A 477 -6.18 18.60 1.33
CA SER A 477 -6.61 17.24 1.67
C SER A 477 -7.48 17.16 2.92
N TYR A 478 -7.97 18.29 3.41
CA TYR A 478 -8.96 18.37 4.47
C TYR A 478 -10.35 18.55 3.85
N SER A 479 -11.26 17.63 4.16
CA SER A 479 -12.67 17.72 3.76
C SER A 479 -13.46 18.51 4.80
N LEU A 480 -14.08 19.60 4.38
CA LEU A 480 -14.86 20.50 5.24
C LEU A 480 -16.16 19.82 5.73
N HIS A 481 -16.70 20.36 6.82
CA HIS A 481 -17.96 19.93 7.42
C HIS A 481 -19.15 20.55 6.71
N SER A 482 -19.14 21.87 6.50
CA SER A 482 -20.24 22.53 5.80
C SER A 482 -19.77 23.65 4.90
N THR A 483 -20.48 23.83 3.79
CA THR A 483 -20.24 24.89 2.81
C THR A 483 -21.55 25.50 2.36
N ALA A 484 -21.56 26.80 2.11
CA ALA A 484 -22.65 27.44 1.39
C ALA A 484 -22.08 28.44 0.39
N MET A 485 -22.55 28.40 -0.86
CA MET A 485 -22.25 29.41 -1.86
C MET A 485 -23.51 30.20 -2.17
N MET A 486 -23.39 31.51 -2.14
CA MET A 486 -24.54 32.41 -2.25
C MET A 486 -24.19 33.66 -3.06
N ALA A 487 -25.19 34.17 -3.78
CA ALA A 487 -25.05 35.35 -4.62
C ALA A 487 -26.01 36.47 -4.18
N ARG A 488 -25.57 37.71 -4.30
CA ARG A 488 -26.35 38.91 -3.99
C ARG A 488 -25.93 40.06 -4.91
N PRO A 489 -26.82 40.96 -5.35
CA PRO A 489 -26.43 42.15 -6.09
C PRO A 489 -25.30 42.92 -5.39
N TYR A 490 -24.35 43.45 -6.15
CA TYR A 490 -23.20 44.15 -5.60
C TYR A 490 -23.58 45.48 -4.93
N ASP A 491 -24.63 46.12 -5.42
CA ASP A 491 -25.21 47.39 -4.94
C ASP A 491 -26.30 47.20 -3.87
N PHE A 492 -26.30 46.05 -3.18
CA PHE A 492 -27.33 45.67 -2.21
C PHE A 492 -27.57 46.71 -1.13
#